data_AF-A0ABD0R7K3-F1
#
_entry.id   AF-A0ABD0R7K3-F1
#
_cell.length_a   1.000
_cell.length_b   1.000
_cell.length_c   1.000
_cell.angle_alpha   90.00
_cell.angle_beta   90.00
_cell.angle_gamma   90.00
#
_symmetry.space_group_name_H-M   'P 1'
#
loop_
_entity.id
_entity.type
_entity.pdbx_description
1 polymer ?
#
loop_
_entity_poly.entity_id
_entity_poly.type
_entity_poly.pdbx_seq_one_letter_code
_entity_poly.pdbx_strand_id
1 'polypeptide(L)'
;VLYNNKGYHSMPTYLNVLNNAILRANLPSSKGNPAAYGITVTNHPMNRTSASLSLDYLLQGTDVVIAIFIIVAMSFVPASFVVFLVAEKSTKAKHLQFVSGCDPVTYWLANYIWDMLNYLVPATCCVLILFVFDLPAYTSPTNFPAVLSLFLLYG
;
A
#
# COMPACT_ATOMS: atom_id res chain seq x y z
N VAL A 1 -5.79 -42.55 7.34
CA VAL A 1 -6.93 -41.65 7.11
C VAL A 1 -6.87 -41.21 5.66
N LEU A 2 -7.89 -41.49 4.86
CA LEU A 2 -7.97 -40.92 3.52
C LEU A 2 -8.56 -39.52 3.69
N TYR A 3 -7.84 -38.49 3.27
CA TYR A 3 -8.27 -37.10 3.36
C TYR A 3 -7.91 -36.35 2.08
N ASN A 4 -8.67 -35.31 1.79
CA ASN A 4 -8.43 -34.45 0.63
C ASN A 4 -7.34 -33.42 0.96
N ASN A 5 -6.26 -33.39 0.19
CA ASN A 5 -5.17 -32.42 0.38
C ASN A 5 -5.47 -31.02 -0.18
N LYS A 6 -6.61 -30.80 -0.83
CA LYS A 6 -6.98 -29.48 -1.36
C LYS A 6 -7.31 -28.44 -0.27
N GLY A 7 -7.84 -28.88 0.87
CA GLY A 7 -8.17 -27.95 1.96
C GLY A 7 -7.03 -27.88 2.98
N TYR A 8 -6.57 -26.67 3.31
CA TYR A 8 -5.47 -26.42 4.25
C TYR A 8 -5.66 -27.07 5.64
N HIS A 9 -6.91 -27.15 6.11
CA HIS A 9 -7.24 -27.75 7.41
C HIS A 9 -7.79 -29.18 7.30
N SER A 10 -7.81 -29.78 6.11
CA SER A 10 -8.45 -31.08 5.92
C SER A 10 -7.79 -32.16 6.77
N MET A 11 -6.47 -32.28 6.71
CA MET A 11 -5.72 -33.28 7.46
C MET A 11 -6.03 -33.29 8.98
N PRO A 12 -5.86 -32.17 9.72
CA PRO A 12 -6.16 -32.16 11.15
C PRO A 12 -7.65 -32.40 11.45
N THR A 13 -8.58 -31.96 10.60
CA THR A 13 -10.01 -32.21 10.78
C THR A 13 -10.35 -33.70 10.65
N TYR A 14 -9.85 -34.38 9.60
CA TYR A 14 -10.08 -35.82 9.41
C TYR A 14 -9.49 -36.66 10.53
N LEU A 15 -8.30 -36.28 11.03
CA LEU A 15 -7.70 -36.91 12.22
C LEU A 15 -8.56 -36.71 13.46
N ASN A 16 -9.08 -35.50 13.70
CA ASN A 16 -9.95 -35.24 14.84
C ASN A 16 -11.26 -36.07 14.75
N VAL A 17 -11.86 -36.17 13.57
CA VAL A 17 -13.07 -36.99 13.34
C VAL A 17 -12.78 -38.47 13.60
N LEU A 18 -11.65 -38.99 13.12
CA LEU A 18 -11.25 -40.38 13.36
C LEU A 18 -11.05 -40.67 14.85
N ASN A 19 -10.33 -39.78 15.56
CA ASN A 19 -10.11 -39.93 17.00
C ASN A 19 -11.42 -39.87 17.80
N ASN A 20 -12.35 -39.00 17.39
CA ASN A 20 -13.70 -38.97 17.96
C ASN A 20 -14.48 -40.27 17.71
N ALA A 21 -14.35 -40.88 16.54
CA ALA A 21 -14.99 -42.16 16.24
C ALA A 21 -14.41 -43.29 17.09
N ILE A 22 -13.09 -43.36 17.26
CA ILE A 22 -12.42 -44.34 18.13
C ILE A 22 -12.84 -44.17 19.59
N LEU A 23 -12.89 -42.91 20.08
CA LEU A 23 -13.35 -42.60 21.43
C LEU A 23 -14.78 -43.12 21.66
N ARG A 24 -15.69 -42.87 20.70
CA ARG A 24 -17.09 -43.31 20.81
C ARG A 24 -17.25 -44.82 20.74
N ALA A 25 -16.39 -45.53 20.00
CA ALA A 25 -16.43 -46.98 19.88
C ALA A 25 -15.94 -47.72 21.13
N ASN A 26 -15.05 -47.11 21.92
CA ASN A 26 -14.45 -47.74 23.12
C ASN A 26 -15.10 -47.30 24.43
N LEU A 27 -16.25 -46.61 24.40
CA LEU A 27 -16.98 -46.21 25.61
C LEU A 27 -17.70 -47.42 26.25
N PRO A 28 -17.59 -47.62 27.58
CA PRO A 28 -18.35 -48.66 28.27
C PRO A 28 -19.85 -48.34 28.21
N SER A 29 -20.71 -49.36 28.07
CA SER A 29 -22.18 -49.22 28.04
C SER A 29 -22.78 -48.55 29.29
N SER A 30 -22.00 -48.45 30.37
CA SER A 30 -22.33 -47.76 31.62
C SER A 30 -22.29 -46.22 31.50
N LYS A 31 -21.54 -45.66 30.55
CA LYS A 31 -21.31 -44.20 30.41
C LYS A 31 -22.36 -43.44 29.59
N GLY A 32 -23.57 -43.97 29.41
CA GLY A 32 -24.66 -43.24 28.75
C GLY A 32 -24.46 -43.02 27.25
N ASN A 33 -25.01 -41.93 26.69
CA ASN A 33 -25.04 -41.68 25.25
C ASN A 33 -23.64 -41.31 24.68
N PRO A 34 -23.07 -42.11 23.75
CA PRO A 34 -21.78 -41.82 23.12
C PRO A 34 -21.72 -40.49 22.35
N ALA A 35 -22.86 -39.96 21.91
CA ALA A 35 -22.93 -38.69 21.19
C ALA A 35 -22.61 -37.47 22.08
N ALA A 36 -22.70 -37.60 23.40
CA ALA A 36 -22.37 -36.53 24.35
C ALA A 36 -20.86 -36.33 24.54
N TYR A 37 -20.03 -37.27 24.08
CA TYR A 37 -18.58 -37.22 24.20
C TYR A 37 -17.92 -36.84 22.87
N GLY A 38 -17.00 -35.88 22.94
CA GLY A 38 -16.23 -35.42 21.79
C GLY A 38 -14.99 -34.61 22.18
N ILE A 39 -13.97 -34.70 21.33
CA ILE A 39 -12.71 -33.98 21.38
C ILE A 39 -12.76 -32.89 20.31
N THR A 40 -12.50 -31.65 20.69
CA THR A 40 -12.37 -30.51 19.79
C THR A 40 -10.92 -30.11 19.66
N VAL A 41 -10.43 -29.99 18.43
CA VAL A 41 -9.07 -29.52 18.14
C VAL A 41 -9.16 -28.08 17.62
N THR A 42 -8.44 -27.18 18.28
CA THR A 42 -8.33 -25.78 17.88
C THR A 42 -6.89 -25.51 17.45
N ASN A 43 -6.69 -25.06 16.22
CA ASN A 43 -5.39 -24.57 15.79
C ASN A 43 -5.28 -23.08 16.14
N HIS A 44 -4.45 -22.77 17.12
CA HIS A 44 -4.11 -21.39 17.48
C HIS A 44 -2.62 -21.18 17.23
N PRO A 45 -2.24 -20.47 16.14
CA PRO A 45 -0.85 -20.18 15.85
C PRO A 45 -0.20 -19.41 16.99
N MET A 46 1.09 -19.67 17.23
CA MET A 46 1.86 -18.90 18.21
C MET A 46 2.05 -17.46 17.72
N ASN A 47 2.11 -16.51 18.66
CA ASN A 47 2.46 -15.12 18.34
C ASN A 47 3.79 -15.07 17.58
N ARG A 48 3.80 -14.32 16.48
CA ARG A 48 4.97 -14.21 15.61
C ARG A 48 6.09 -13.42 16.27
N THR A 49 7.32 -13.81 15.97
CA THR A 49 8.51 -13.03 16.35
C THR A 49 8.66 -11.82 15.44
N SER A 50 9.25 -10.74 15.93
CA SER A 50 9.46 -9.50 15.17
C SER A 50 10.20 -9.72 13.85
N ALA A 51 11.15 -10.67 13.80
CA ALA A 51 11.89 -11.03 12.58
C ALA A 51 11.03 -11.71 11.51
N SER A 52 10.05 -12.54 11.91
CA SER A 52 9.13 -13.18 10.96
C SER A 52 8.08 -12.20 10.43
N LEU A 53 7.63 -11.26 11.28
CA LEU A 53 6.70 -10.22 10.89
C LEU A 53 7.31 -9.27 9.85
N SER A 54 8.55 -8.79 10.10
CA SER A 54 9.24 -7.91 9.15
C SER A 54 9.52 -8.59 7.81
N LEU A 55 9.86 -9.88 7.84
CA LEU A 55 10.06 -10.67 6.62
C LEU A 55 8.76 -10.81 5.82
N ASP A 56 7.63 -11.08 6.47
CA ASP A 56 6.33 -11.14 5.80
C ASP A 56 5.91 -9.78 5.21
N TYR A 57 6.16 -8.67 5.93
CA TYR A 57 5.93 -7.33 5.39
C TYR A 57 6.78 -7.07 4.14
N LEU A 58 8.06 -7.44 4.16
CA LEU A 58 8.95 -7.32 3.01
C LEU A 58 8.49 -8.18 1.83
N LEU A 59 8.03 -9.41 2.09
CA LEU A 59 7.55 -10.33 1.05
C LEU A 59 6.21 -9.91 0.47
N GLN A 60 5.34 -9.26 1.25
CA GLN A 60 4.05 -8.78 0.77
C GLN A 60 4.20 -7.66 -0.26
N GLY A 61 5.24 -6.84 -0.16
CA GLY A 61 5.71 -5.91 -1.21
C GLY A 61 4.70 -4.87 -1.70
N THR A 62 3.53 -4.77 -1.07
CA THR A 62 2.40 -3.96 -1.56
C THR A 62 2.73 -2.48 -1.50
N ASP A 63 3.46 -2.05 -0.46
CA ASP A 63 3.93 -0.67 -0.29
C ASP A 63 4.84 -0.22 -1.44
N VAL A 64 5.69 -1.12 -1.94
CA VAL A 64 6.60 -0.85 -3.07
C VAL A 64 5.80 -0.62 -4.35
N VAL A 65 4.77 -1.43 -4.59
CA VAL A 65 3.90 -1.30 -5.76
C VAL A 65 3.18 0.05 -5.73
N ILE A 66 2.65 0.44 -4.57
CA ILE A 66 2.00 1.75 -4.37
C ILE A 66 2.98 2.88 -4.66
N ALA A 67 4.21 2.80 -4.13
CA ALA A 67 5.24 3.82 -4.36
C ALA A 67 5.59 3.97 -5.85
N ILE A 68 5.71 2.87 -6.60
CA ILE A 68 6.00 2.91 -8.04
C ILE A 68 4.87 3.63 -8.80
N PHE A 69 3.61 3.33 -8.49
CA PHE A 69 2.48 4.01 -9.14
C PHE A 69 2.45 5.51 -8.83
N ILE A 70 2.78 5.91 -7.61
CA ILE A 70 2.87 7.33 -7.25
C ILE A 70 4.01 8.02 -8.03
N ILE A 71 5.20 7.43 -8.10
CA ILE A 71 6.32 7.99 -8.86
C ILE A 71 5.94 8.17 -10.34
N VAL A 72 5.29 7.18 -10.94
CA VAL A 72 4.82 7.24 -12.33
C VAL A 72 3.81 8.38 -12.50
N ALA A 73 2.81 8.49 -11.61
CA ALA A 73 1.83 9.57 -11.66
C ALA A 73 2.49 10.96 -11.54
N MET A 74 3.41 11.12 -10.59
CA MET A 74 4.11 12.39 -10.36
C MET A 74 5.05 12.76 -11.51
N SER A 75 5.60 11.79 -12.25
CA SER A 75 6.46 12.05 -13.42
C SER A 75 5.73 12.75 -14.58
N PHE A 76 4.40 12.58 -14.67
CA PHE A 76 3.59 13.24 -15.70
C PHE A 76 3.35 14.73 -15.40
N VAL A 77 3.47 15.16 -14.15
CA VAL A 77 3.18 16.54 -13.75
C VAL A 77 4.21 17.52 -14.36
N PRO A 78 5.53 17.35 -14.19
CA PRO A 78 6.52 18.22 -14.84
C PRO A 78 6.46 18.16 -16.37
N ALA A 79 6.15 16.98 -16.93
CA ALA A 79 6.00 16.81 -18.37
C ALA A 79 4.87 17.71 -18.94
N SER A 80 3.81 17.94 -18.17
CA SER A 80 2.72 18.83 -18.58
C SER A 80 3.13 20.30 -18.64
N PHE A 81 4.00 20.76 -17.74
CA PHE A 81 4.48 22.16 -17.71
C PHE A 81 5.37 22.48 -18.93
N VAL A 82 6.19 21.52 -19.36
CA VAL A 82 7.05 21.67 -20.54
C VAL A 82 6.23 21.95 -21.81
N VAL A 83 5.03 21.37 -21.93
CA VAL A 83 4.16 21.59 -23.11
C VAL A 83 3.76 23.07 -23.22
N PHE A 84 3.45 23.73 -22.11
CA PHE A 84 3.13 25.17 -22.11
C PHE A 84 4.32 26.02 -22.57
N LEU A 85 5.52 25.70 -22.07
CA LEU A 85 6.77 26.36 -22.48
C LEU A 85 7.08 26.17 -23.97
N VAL A 86 6.83 24.97 -24.51
CA VAL A 86 6.99 24.67 -25.93
C VAL A 86 5.96 25.43 -26.77
N ALA A 87 4.70 25.48 -26.33
CA ALA A 87 3.65 26.25 -27.00
C ALA A 87 4.02 27.74 -27.05
N GLU A 88 4.50 28.31 -25.94
CA GLU A 88 4.93 29.71 -25.86
C GLU A 88 6.12 30.03 -26.78
N LYS A 89 7.06 29.07 -26.92
CA LYS A 89 8.15 29.16 -27.89
C LYS A 89 7.64 29.13 -29.33
N SER A 90 6.65 28.29 -29.63
CA SER A 90 6.09 28.15 -30.97
C SER A 90 5.31 29.38 -31.43
N THR A 91 4.57 30.03 -30.52
CA THR A 91 3.79 31.25 -30.79
C THR A 91 4.62 32.53 -30.71
N LYS A 92 5.92 32.43 -30.35
CA LYS A 92 6.86 33.54 -30.14
C LYS A 92 6.45 34.51 -29.02
N ALA A 93 5.51 34.12 -28.16
CA ALA A 93 5.04 34.96 -27.05
C ALA A 93 6.17 35.31 -26.05
N LYS A 94 7.07 34.36 -25.76
CA LYS A 94 8.28 34.60 -24.95
C LYS A 94 9.18 35.70 -25.54
N HIS A 95 9.34 35.72 -26.86
CA HIS A 95 10.13 36.76 -27.53
C HIS A 95 9.45 38.12 -27.41
N LEU A 96 8.13 38.17 -27.56
CA LEU A 96 7.36 39.40 -27.41
C LEU A 96 7.46 39.97 -25.98
N GLN A 97 7.43 39.12 -24.95
CA GLN A 97 7.61 39.54 -23.55
C GLN A 97 9.01 40.14 -23.31
N PHE A 98 10.07 39.56 -23.88
CA PHE A 98 11.42 40.13 -23.77
C PHE A 98 11.59 41.42 -24.55
N VAL A 99 11.01 41.53 -25.75
CA VAL A 99 11.00 42.79 -26.52
C VAL A 99 10.23 43.89 -25.78
N SER A 100 9.23 43.52 -24.97
CA SER A 100 8.46 44.44 -24.12
C SER A 100 9.20 44.88 -22.85
N GLY A 101 10.47 44.48 -22.67
CA GLY A 101 11.30 44.91 -21.54
C GLY A 101 11.19 44.04 -20.29
N CYS A 102 10.62 42.83 -20.38
CA CYS A 102 10.63 41.89 -19.26
C CYS A 102 12.04 41.34 -19.02
N ASP A 103 12.51 41.36 -17.78
CA ASP A 103 13.79 40.76 -17.41
C ASP A 103 13.71 39.22 -17.45
N PRO A 104 14.72 38.53 -18.01
CA PRO A 104 14.77 37.07 -18.05
C PRO A 104 14.59 36.39 -16.69
N VAL A 105 15.12 36.98 -15.61
CA VAL A 105 15.03 36.41 -14.26
C VAL A 105 13.60 36.44 -13.75
N THR A 106 12.89 37.55 -13.95
CA THR A 106 11.49 37.68 -13.54
C THR A 106 10.58 36.71 -14.29
N TYR A 107 10.81 36.50 -15.60
CA TYR A 107 10.07 35.53 -16.40
C TYR A 107 10.23 34.09 -15.87
N TRP A 108 11.46 33.66 -15.58
CA TRP A 108 11.70 32.30 -15.08
C TRP A 108 11.17 32.11 -13.66
N LEU A 109 11.29 33.13 -12.79
CA LEU A 109 10.74 33.09 -11.44
C LEU A 109 9.21 32.98 -11.47
N ALA A 110 8.54 33.76 -12.32
CA ALA A 110 7.08 33.71 -12.45
C ALA A 110 6.60 32.34 -12.96
N ASN A 111 7.29 31.77 -13.97
CA ASN A 111 6.99 30.42 -14.44
C ASN A 111 7.22 29.36 -13.36
N TYR A 112 8.34 29.44 -12.63
CA TYR A 112 8.63 28.50 -11.54
C TYR A 112 7.58 28.56 -10.42
N ILE A 113 7.16 29.76 -10.00
CA ILE A 113 6.11 29.92 -8.99
C ILE A 113 4.78 29.36 -9.51
N TRP A 114 4.44 29.61 -10.77
CA TRP A 114 3.23 29.09 -11.39
C TRP A 114 3.25 27.55 -11.45
N ASP A 115 4.36 26.96 -11.85
CA ASP A 115 4.53 25.50 -11.90
C ASP A 115 4.45 24.89 -10.49
N MET A 116 5.07 25.51 -9.48
CA MET A 116 4.96 25.10 -8.07
C MET A 116 3.51 25.14 -7.56
N LEU A 117 2.75 26.19 -7.88
CA LEU A 117 1.34 26.28 -7.47
C LEU A 117 0.49 25.19 -8.12
N ASN A 118 0.73 24.88 -9.39
CA ASN A 118 0.04 23.81 -10.08
C ASN A 118 0.47 22.43 -9.57
N TYR A 119 1.72 22.26 -9.16
CA TYR A 119 2.25 21.04 -8.56
C TYR A 119 1.66 20.72 -7.18
N LEU A 120 1.30 21.74 -6.39
CA LEU A 120 0.66 21.55 -5.09
C LEU A 120 -0.68 20.79 -5.18
N VAL A 121 -1.43 20.94 -6.28
CA VAL A 121 -2.72 20.27 -6.47
C VAL A 121 -2.59 18.74 -6.55
N PRO A 122 -1.80 18.14 -7.47
CA PRO A 122 -1.58 16.70 -7.49
C PRO A 122 -0.84 16.20 -6.25
N ALA A 123 0.12 16.96 -5.71
CA ALA A 123 0.83 16.55 -4.49
C ALA A 123 -0.11 16.42 -3.28
N THR A 124 -1.01 17.39 -3.08
CA THR A 124 -2.03 17.30 -2.01
C THR A 124 -3.02 16.17 -2.23
N CYS A 125 -3.45 15.91 -3.47
CA CYS A 125 -4.26 14.73 -3.80
C CYS A 125 -3.54 13.42 -3.43
N CYS A 126 -2.25 13.27 -3.73
CA CYS A 126 -1.47 12.09 -3.35
C CYS A 126 -1.38 11.91 -1.83
N VAL A 127 -1.14 13.00 -1.08
CA VAL A 127 -1.11 12.97 0.38
C VAL A 127 -2.47 12.58 0.97
N LEU A 128 -3.57 13.10 0.42
CA LEU A 128 -4.92 12.73 0.84
C LEU A 128 -5.21 11.24 0.61
N ILE A 129 -4.79 10.69 -0.54
CA ILE A 129 -4.93 9.26 -0.83
C ILE A 129 -4.18 8.43 0.21
N LEU A 130 -2.90 8.77 0.49
CA LEU A 130 -2.11 8.07 1.52
C LEU A 130 -2.77 8.12 2.90
N PHE A 131 -3.42 9.24 3.23
CA PHE A 131 -4.15 9.40 4.49
C PHE A 131 -5.43 8.54 4.55
N VAL A 132 -6.20 8.47 3.46
CA VAL A 132 -7.43 7.65 3.37
C VAL A 132 -7.13 6.15 3.49
N PHE A 133 -6.03 5.69 2.90
CA PHE A 133 -5.64 4.28 2.94
C PHE A 133 -4.92 3.87 4.24
N ASP A 134 -4.65 4.82 5.14
CA ASP A 134 -4.01 4.65 6.45
C ASP A 134 -2.84 3.64 6.45
N LEU A 135 -1.93 3.81 5.49
CA LEU A 135 -0.74 2.96 5.39
C LEU A 135 0.26 3.36 6.48
N PRO A 136 0.53 2.52 7.49
CA PRO A 136 1.36 2.89 8.64
C PRO A 136 2.80 3.24 8.24
N ALA A 137 3.28 2.75 7.10
CA ALA A 137 4.57 3.13 6.54
C ALA A 137 4.66 4.64 6.21
N TYR A 138 3.56 5.25 5.75
CA TYR A 138 3.50 6.63 5.25
C TYR A 138 2.75 7.59 6.18
N THR A 139 1.74 7.13 6.92
CA THR A 139 0.89 7.96 7.78
C THR A 139 1.39 8.06 9.23
N SER A 140 2.42 7.28 9.61
CA SER A 140 3.00 7.35 10.95
C SER A 140 3.50 8.77 11.27
N PRO A 141 3.24 9.31 12.48
CA PRO A 141 3.63 10.67 12.86
C PRO A 141 5.12 10.98 12.72
N THR A 142 5.97 9.96 12.83
CA THR A 142 7.43 10.10 12.66
C THR A 142 7.84 10.21 11.19
N ASN A 143 7.08 9.60 10.29
CA ASN A 143 7.42 9.48 8.86
C ASN A 143 6.68 10.52 8.01
N PHE A 144 5.51 10.96 8.47
CA PHE A 144 4.65 11.89 7.74
C PHE A 144 5.34 13.20 7.34
N PRO A 145 6.14 13.88 8.21
CA PRO A 145 6.86 15.09 7.81
C PRO A 145 7.91 14.82 6.71
N ALA A 146 8.54 13.64 6.73
CA ALA A 146 9.52 13.25 5.73
C ALA A 146 8.84 12.93 4.38
N VAL A 147 7.68 12.27 4.40
CA VAL A 147 6.89 12.02 3.20
C VAL A 147 6.40 13.33 2.58
N LEU A 148 5.87 14.24 3.40
CA LEU A 148 5.40 15.55 2.94
C LEU A 148 6.53 16.40 2.35
N SER A 149 7.69 16.44 3.01
CA SER A 149 8.84 17.19 2.49
C SER A 149 9.38 16.58 1.20
N LEU A 150 9.36 15.25 1.07
CA LEU A 150 9.79 14.56 -0.15
C LEU A 150 8.84 14.87 -1.33
N PHE A 151 7.53 14.90 -1.10
CA PHE A 151 6.58 15.36 -2.12
C PHE A 151 6.78 16.83 -2.48
N LEU A 152 6.97 17.73 -1.51
CA LEU A 152 7.15 19.16 -1.81
C LEU A 152 8.47 19.45 -2.53
N LEU A 153 9.55 18.75 -2.19
CA LEU A 153 10.88 18.94 -2.78
C LEU A 153 11.10 18.18 -4.10
N TYR A 154 10.22 17.22 -4.44
CA TYR A 154 10.27 16.52 -5.72
C TYR A 154 9.81 17.39 -6.89
N GLY A 155 8.90 18.34 -6.62
CA GLY A 155 8.35 19.27 -7.60
C GLY A 155 9.35 20.28 -8.11
#